data_AF-A0A9D6ML97-F1
#
_entry.id   AF-A0A9D6ML97-F1
#
_cell.length_a   1.000
_cell.length_b   1.000
_cell.length_c   1.000
_cell.angle_alpha   90.00
_cell.angle_beta   90.00
_cell.angle_gamma   90.00
#
_symmetry.space_group_name_H-M   'P 1'
#
loop_
_entity.id
_entity.type
_entity.pdbx_description
1 polymer ?
#
loop_
_entity_poly.entity_id
_entity_poly.type
_entity_poly.pdbx_seq_one_letter_code
_entity_poly.pdbx_strand_id
1 'polypeptide(L)'
;MTRDALAARATRVKDGRPENTHPLNRGAPQDRVPLFESYLRFAEALARCSPETTNRAGCVLVSFNLERVLGAGFSGGAATIASGKGVRARGGSHLHAEEHALLIAGAVEKDKLMFVTRAPCYLCAVRAINSGVSHVYYRHRGPHPPDGLELLRRAGKTVLHYPAWRPRGAGALGFARPRLPPRLTLPEAYQRFAEALALRSTDGTQRVGCVVVSADLERVLGVGYNGGAAGISDRAFIPADRSGYVHAEENALLKAGAIEKDKTMFITHTPCVMCAKRAINSGVARVYCRQPNVRGDAMGVEVLRAAGKAVIWWHEARPGGAPR
;
A
#
# COMPACT_ATOMS: atom_id res chain seq x y z
N MET A 1 22.40 -6.88 -21.12
CA MET A 1 21.05 -6.32 -21.35
C MET A 1 21.22 -4.83 -21.62
N THR A 2 20.83 -4.35 -22.79
CA THR A 2 21.01 -2.96 -23.22
C THR A 2 20.10 -2.02 -22.43
N ARG A 3 20.52 -0.76 -22.25
CA ARG A 3 19.73 0.32 -21.60
C ARG A 3 18.32 0.44 -22.17
N ASP A 4 18.15 0.12 -23.45
CA ASP A 4 16.87 0.20 -24.17
C ASP A 4 15.86 -0.87 -23.75
N ALA A 5 16.31 -2.05 -23.32
CA ALA A 5 15.43 -3.13 -22.84
C ALA A 5 14.79 -2.80 -21.48
N LEU A 6 15.48 -2.02 -20.63
CA LEU A 6 14.95 -1.51 -19.37
C LEU A 6 13.94 -0.36 -19.60
N ALA A 7 14.18 0.49 -20.60
CA ALA A 7 13.26 1.56 -21.00
C ALA A 7 11.95 0.99 -21.60
N ALA A 8 12.03 -0.05 -22.43
CA ALA A 8 10.86 -0.71 -23.02
C ALA A 8 10.00 -1.47 -22.00
N ARG A 9 10.56 -1.86 -20.85
CA ARG A 9 9.81 -2.54 -19.77
C ARG A 9 9.02 -1.57 -18.88
N ALA A 10 9.35 -0.27 -18.91
CA ALA A 10 8.82 0.77 -18.04
C ALA A 10 7.61 1.55 -18.61
N THR A 11 7.16 1.26 -19.83
CA THR A 11 6.20 2.09 -20.57
C THR A 11 4.75 1.60 -20.60
N ARG A 12 4.39 0.53 -19.87
CA ARG A 12 2.98 0.10 -19.80
C ARG A 12 2.18 1.01 -18.88
N VAL A 13 1.56 2.03 -19.49
CA VAL A 13 0.65 2.97 -18.83
C VAL A 13 -0.58 2.21 -18.31
N LYS A 14 -0.79 2.15 -17.00
CA LYS A 14 -2.10 1.75 -16.47
C LYS A 14 -3.08 2.90 -16.73
N ASP A 15 -4.08 2.64 -17.57
CA ASP A 15 -5.21 3.54 -17.92
C ASP A 15 -4.94 4.58 -19.04
N GLY A 16 -3.94 4.35 -19.90
CA GLY A 16 -3.69 5.18 -21.10
C GLY A 16 -3.34 6.66 -20.86
N ARG A 17 -3.25 7.11 -19.59
CA ARG A 17 -2.86 8.47 -19.20
C ARG A 17 -1.40 8.52 -18.73
N PRO A 18 -0.56 9.46 -19.23
CA PRO A 18 0.89 9.56 -18.95
C PRO A 18 1.29 9.63 -17.46
N GLU A 19 0.34 9.88 -16.56
CA GLU A 19 0.50 10.08 -15.12
C GLU A 19 0.97 8.82 -14.35
N ASN A 20 1.03 7.66 -15.02
CA ASN A 20 1.36 6.36 -14.41
C ASN A 20 2.64 5.69 -14.94
N THR A 21 3.40 6.29 -15.85
CA THR A 21 4.66 5.70 -16.33
C THR A 21 5.85 6.32 -15.64
N HIS A 22 6.38 5.62 -14.65
CA HIS A 22 7.58 6.06 -13.97
C HIS A 22 8.85 5.73 -14.79
N PRO A 23 9.57 6.75 -15.26
CA PRO A 23 10.95 6.96 -14.83
C PRO A 23 11.16 8.41 -14.35
N LEU A 24 10.61 8.74 -13.17
CA LEU A 24 10.70 10.03 -12.45
C LEU A 24 9.85 11.19 -12.98
N ASN A 25 8.54 10.96 -13.20
CA ASN A 25 7.46 11.98 -13.24
C ASN A 25 7.79 13.33 -13.93
N ARG A 26 8.48 13.34 -15.07
CA ARG A 26 8.65 14.58 -15.86
C ARG A 26 7.37 14.85 -16.66
N GLY A 27 6.68 15.95 -16.34
CA GLY A 27 5.79 16.64 -17.28
C GLY A 27 4.26 16.48 -17.17
N ALA A 28 3.68 15.95 -16.08
CA ALA A 28 2.21 15.76 -15.99
C ALA A 28 1.46 16.85 -15.16
N PRO A 29 0.24 17.29 -15.55
CA PRO A 29 -0.65 18.16 -14.77
C PRO A 29 -1.04 17.58 -13.39
N GLN A 30 -1.52 18.43 -12.49
CA GLN A 30 -1.46 18.29 -11.01
C GLN A 30 -2.75 17.81 -10.31
N ASP A 31 -3.55 16.91 -10.90
CA ASP A 31 -4.86 16.56 -10.33
C ASP A 31 -4.94 15.19 -9.65
N ARG A 32 -3.84 14.42 -9.48
CA ARG A 32 -3.79 13.10 -8.80
C ARG A 32 -2.48 12.80 -8.07
N VAL A 33 -2.55 11.89 -7.08
CA VAL A 33 -1.35 11.40 -6.38
C VAL A 33 -0.67 10.29 -7.18
N PRO A 34 0.67 10.33 -7.37
CA PRO A 34 1.40 9.24 -8.01
C PRO A 34 1.30 7.92 -7.23
N LEU A 35 1.43 6.78 -7.90
CA LEU A 35 1.25 5.46 -7.27
C LEU A 35 2.29 5.20 -6.17
N PHE A 36 3.54 5.65 -6.40
CA PHE A 36 4.58 5.61 -5.38
C PHE A 36 4.22 6.42 -4.12
N GLU A 37 3.43 7.49 -4.26
CA GLU A 37 2.99 8.29 -3.11
C GLU A 37 2.02 7.50 -2.23
N SER A 38 1.11 6.73 -2.84
CA SER A 38 0.21 5.84 -2.10
C SER A 38 1.00 4.81 -1.28
N TYR A 39 2.10 4.27 -1.82
CA TYR A 39 2.99 3.35 -1.08
C TYR A 39 3.77 4.04 0.03
N LEU A 40 4.24 5.28 -0.17
CA LEU A 40 4.86 6.06 0.91
C LEU A 40 3.86 6.43 2.01
N ARG A 41 2.59 6.69 1.68
CA ARG A 41 1.51 6.89 2.66
C ARG A 41 1.24 5.61 3.45
N PHE A 42 1.25 4.46 2.77
CA PHE A 42 1.14 3.16 3.45
C PHE A 42 2.34 2.90 4.38
N ALA A 43 3.56 3.17 3.94
CA ALA A 43 4.76 3.07 4.79
C ALA A 43 4.63 3.94 6.07
N GLU A 44 4.01 5.11 5.98
CA GLU A 44 3.71 5.93 7.17
C GLU A 44 2.68 5.32 8.11
N ALA A 45 1.63 4.73 7.54
CA ALA A 45 0.63 4.03 8.32
C ALA A 45 1.26 2.84 9.06
N LEU A 46 2.12 2.07 8.40
CA LEU A 46 2.92 0.99 9.00
C LEU A 46 3.87 1.50 10.07
N ALA A 47 4.55 2.63 9.87
CA ALA A 47 5.40 3.22 10.89
C ALA A 47 4.62 3.48 12.20
N ARG A 48 3.33 3.83 12.10
CA ARG A 48 2.46 4.00 13.27
C ARG A 48 2.01 2.69 13.92
N CYS A 49 2.18 1.54 13.26
CA CYS A 49 2.00 0.22 13.86
C CYS A 49 3.18 -0.20 14.74
N SER A 50 4.34 0.48 14.61
CA SER A 50 5.53 0.18 15.38
C SER A 50 5.29 0.28 16.90
N PRO A 51 5.72 -0.73 17.69
CA PRO A 51 5.73 -0.66 19.14
C PRO A 51 6.80 0.30 19.68
N GLU A 52 7.76 0.74 18.85
CA GLU A 52 8.82 1.63 19.28
C GLU A 52 8.30 3.02 19.62
N THR A 53 8.95 3.70 20.55
CA THR A 53 8.54 5.03 21.05
C THR A 53 9.29 6.16 20.36
N THR A 54 10.50 5.93 19.87
CA THR A 54 11.40 6.98 19.38
C THR A 54 11.77 6.83 17.90
N ASN A 55 11.90 5.61 17.37
CA ASN A 55 12.43 5.38 16.03
C ASN A 55 11.48 4.63 15.08
N ARG A 56 10.18 4.96 15.15
CA ARG A 56 9.15 4.37 14.30
C ARG A 56 9.48 4.51 12.81
N ALA A 57 9.66 3.38 12.13
CA ALA A 57 9.85 3.30 10.69
C ALA A 57 8.84 2.34 10.06
N GLY A 58 8.51 2.59 8.80
CA GLY A 58 7.70 1.70 7.98
C GLY A 58 8.30 1.62 6.58
N CYS A 59 8.16 0.46 5.96
CA CYS A 59 8.75 0.13 4.67
C CYS A 59 7.77 -0.70 3.85
N VAL A 60 7.70 -0.42 2.55
CA VAL A 60 6.92 -1.18 1.57
C VAL A 60 7.82 -1.49 0.38
N LEU A 61 7.93 -2.77 0.04
CA LEU A 61 8.61 -3.26 -1.16
C LEU A 61 7.56 -3.56 -2.23
N VAL A 62 7.82 -3.10 -3.44
CA VAL A 62 6.90 -3.21 -4.57
C VAL A 62 7.66 -3.68 -5.80
N SER A 63 6.99 -4.48 -6.62
CA SER A 63 7.41 -4.86 -7.97
C SER A 63 7.75 -3.64 -8.82
N PHE A 64 8.67 -3.79 -9.79
CA PHE A 64 9.18 -2.69 -10.61
C PHE A 64 8.09 -1.89 -11.35
N ASN A 65 6.98 -2.56 -11.72
CA ASN A 65 5.84 -1.95 -12.40
C ASN A 65 4.82 -1.31 -11.44
N LEU A 66 5.11 -1.28 -10.13
CA LEU A 66 4.25 -0.74 -9.08
C LEU A 66 2.90 -1.47 -8.88
N GLU A 67 2.70 -2.65 -9.48
CA GLU A 67 1.39 -3.32 -9.47
C GLU A 67 1.17 -4.28 -8.31
N ARG A 68 2.25 -4.82 -7.73
CA ARG A 68 2.26 -5.81 -6.64
C ARG A 68 3.12 -5.34 -5.48
N VAL A 69 2.55 -5.35 -4.27
CA VAL A 69 3.30 -5.25 -3.02
C VAL A 69 3.96 -6.61 -2.77
N LEU A 70 5.27 -6.60 -2.58
CA LEU A 70 6.06 -7.81 -2.35
C LEU A 70 6.18 -8.09 -0.85
N GLY A 71 6.42 -7.03 -0.06
CA GLY A 71 6.49 -7.13 1.39
C GLY A 71 6.26 -5.77 2.03
N ALA A 72 5.71 -5.76 3.23
CA ALA A 72 5.39 -4.54 3.95
C ALA A 72 5.74 -4.73 5.43
N GLY A 73 6.49 -3.80 6.01
CA GLY A 73 7.06 -3.97 7.34
C GLY A 73 7.13 -2.67 8.11
N PHE A 74 7.26 -2.81 9.42
CA PHE A 74 7.51 -1.72 10.35
C PHE A 74 8.55 -2.13 11.39
N SER A 75 9.26 -1.14 11.94
CA SER A 75 10.27 -1.32 12.98
C SER A 75 9.68 -1.97 14.22
N GLY A 76 10.36 -2.92 14.85
CA GLY A 76 9.90 -3.52 16.10
C GLY A 76 10.76 -4.70 16.56
N GLY A 77 10.46 -5.24 17.75
CA GLY A 77 11.04 -6.49 18.22
C GLY A 77 10.44 -7.72 17.51
N ALA A 78 10.99 -8.90 17.76
CA ALA A 78 10.45 -10.16 17.24
C ALA A 78 8.96 -10.31 17.57
N ALA A 79 8.14 -10.69 16.57
CA ALA A 79 6.67 -10.72 16.67
C ALA A 79 6.13 -11.54 17.86
N THR A 80 6.88 -12.51 18.35
CA THR A 80 6.49 -13.43 19.43
C THR A 80 6.88 -12.95 20.84
N ILE A 81 7.76 -11.94 20.95
CA ILE A 81 8.21 -11.45 22.27
C ILE A 81 7.40 -10.20 22.61
N ALA A 82 6.36 -10.41 23.42
CA ALA A 82 5.59 -9.31 24.01
C ALA A 82 6.56 -8.34 24.71
N SER A 83 6.42 -7.05 24.41
CA SER A 83 7.08 -5.96 25.12
C SER A 83 6.70 -6.02 26.60
N GLY A 84 7.49 -6.73 27.40
CA GLY A 84 7.20 -6.95 28.83
C GLY A 84 7.87 -8.18 29.46
N LYS A 85 8.24 -9.22 28.68
CA LYS A 85 8.93 -10.40 29.22
C LYS A 85 10.40 -10.46 28.79
N GLY A 86 11.20 -9.65 29.49
CA GLY A 86 12.57 -9.96 29.92
C GLY A 86 13.49 -10.79 29.02
N VAL A 87 13.86 -10.26 27.86
CA VAL A 87 15.22 -10.47 27.33
C VAL A 87 15.74 -9.10 26.88
N ARG A 88 16.44 -8.39 27.77
CA ARG A 88 17.22 -7.21 27.38
C ARG A 88 18.49 -7.71 26.67
N ALA A 89 18.39 -7.99 25.38
CA ALA A 89 19.58 -8.22 24.58
C ALA A 89 20.37 -6.90 24.49
N ARG A 90 21.66 -6.93 24.88
CA ARG A 90 22.57 -5.81 24.67
C ARG A 90 22.89 -5.72 23.17
N GLY A 91 22.31 -4.74 22.49
CA GLY A 91 22.56 -4.44 21.08
C GLY A 91 21.81 -5.34 20.10
N GLY A 92 21.04 -4.74 19.19
CA GLY A 92 20.60 -5.41 17.95
C GLY A 92 19.33 -6.27 18.02
N SER A 93 18.48 -6.17 19.04
CA SER A 93 17.23 -6.96 19.13
C SER A 93 16.00 -6.39 18.42
N HIS A 94 16.18 -5.35 17.61
CA HIS A 94 15.09 -4.67 16.91
C HIS A 94 15.26 -4.82 15.40
N LEU A 95 14.25 -5.39 14.77
CA LEU A 95 14.15 -5.53 13.33
C LEU A 95 13.81 -4.17 12.75
N HIS A 96 14.63 -3.68 11.83
CA HIS A 96 14.30 -2.46 11.10
C HIS A 96 13.14 -2.72 10.13
N ALA A 97 12.41 -1.65 9.76
CA ALA A 97 11.24 -1.80 8.89
C ALA A 97 11.59 -2.41 7.53
N GLU A 98 12.76 -2.08 6.99
CA GLU A 98 13.31 -2.60 5.74
C GLU A 98 13.57 -4.10 5.85
N GLU A 99 14.12 -4.55 6.97
CA GLU A 99 14.41 -5.97 7.22
C GLU A 99 13.12 -6.79 7.30
N HIS A 100 12.12 -6.26 8.03
CA HIS A 100 10.79 -6.85 8.10
C HIS A 100 10.15 -6.97 6.71
N ALA A 101 10.14 -5.90 5.93
CA ALA A 101 9.58 -5.93 4.57
C ALA A 101 10.33 -6.92 3.66
N LEU A 102 11.66 -7.00 3.78
CA LEU A 102 12.50 -7.91 3.00
C LEU A 102 12.23 -9.39 3.33
N LEU A 103 12.03 -9.72 4.61
CA LEU A 103 11.70 -11.07 5.04
C LEU A 103 10.37 -11.55 4.44
N ILE A 104 9.35 -10.69 4.42
CA ILE A 104 8.05 -11.00 3.81
C ILE A 104 8.14 -11.12 2.29
N ALA A 105 8.90 -10.22 1.65
CA ALA A 105 9.04 -10.21 0.19
C ALA A 105 9.74 -11.46 -0.36
N GLY A 106 10.60 -12.07 0.43
CA GLY A 106 11.45 -13.18 -0.01
C GLY A 106 12.41 -12.78 -1.14
N ALA A 107 13.11 -13.79 -1.67
CA ALA A 107 14.18 -13.60 -2.66
C ALA A 107 13.72 -13.70 -4.13
N VAL A 108 12.41 -13.81 -4.39
CA VAL A 108 11.88 -14.26 -5.69
C VAL A 108 12.02 -13.20 -6.80
N GLU A 109 11.75 -11.93 -6.49
CA GLU A 109 11.69 -10.86 -7.50
C GLU A 109 12.92 -9.93 -7.44
N LYS A 110 13.57 -9.69 -8.59
CA LYS A 110 14.63 -8.68 -8.76
C LYS A 110 14.02 -7.33 -9.16
N ASP A 111 14.82 -6.26 -9.09
CA ASP A 111 14.45 -4.89 -9.44
C ASP A 111 13.30 -4.30 -8.60
N LYS A 112 13.31 -4.59 -7.30
CA LYS A 112 12.29 -4.08 -6.36
C LYS A 112 12.43 -2.57 -6.13
N LEU A 113 11.30 -1.88 -5.98
CA LEU A 113 11.27 -0.52 -5.42
C LEU A 113 11.00 -0.58 -3.92
N MET A 114 11.76 0.19 -3.15
CA MET A 114 11.63 0.34 -1.71
C MET A 114 11.07 1.72 -1.37
N PHE A 115 9.96 1.76 -0.65
CA PHE A 115 9.35 2.98 -0.10
C PHE A 115 9.47 2.94 1.42
N VAL A 116 10.33 3.79 1.98
CA VAL A 116 10.65 3.76 3.41
C VAL A 116 10.45 5.15 4.04
N THR A 117 9.94 5.20 5.27
CA THR A 117 9.70 6.49 5.94
C THR A 117 10.99 7.16 6.40
N ARG A 118 12.02 6.39 6.76
CA ARG A 118 13.32 6.88 7.23
C ARG A 118 14.43 6.36 6.32
N ALA A 119 15.48 7.14 6.13
CA ALA A 119 16.64 6.73 5.34
C ALA A 119 17.24 5.42 5.89
N PRO A 120 17.52 4.41 5.03
CA PRO A 120 18.11 3.16 5.48
C PRO A 120 19.47 3.33 6.14
N CYS A 121 19.71 2.59 7.22
CA CYS A 121 21.05 2.46 7.80
C CYS A 121 21.97 1.65 6.88
N TYR A 122 23.26 1.58 7.22
CA TYR A 122 24.25 0.83 6.44
C TYR A 122 23.87 -0.66 6.25
N LEU A 123 23.43 -1.35 7.31
CA LEU A 123 23.03 -2.77 7.22
C LEU A 123 21.76 -2.97 6.37
N CYS A 124 20.76 -2.11 6.53
CA CYS A 124 19.57 -2.13 5.67
C CYS A 124 19.92 -1.88 4.20
N ALA A 125 20.88 -0.98 3.93
CA ALA A 125 21.38 -0.74 2.58
C ALA A 125 22.07 -1.98 1.97
N VAL A 126 22.94 -2.67 2.72
CA VAL A 126 23.56 -3.94 2.30
C VAL A 126 22.48 -4.97 1.95
N ARG A 127 21.48 -5.14 2.82
CA ARG A 127 20.38 -6.09 2.63
C ARG A 127 19.49 -5.72 1.44
N ALA A 128 19.20 -4.44 1.24
CA ALA A 128 18.47 -3.95 0.08
C ALA A 128 19.21 -4.25 -1.23
N ILE A 129 20.54 -4.03 -1.27
CA ILE A 129 21.36 -4.35 -2.45
C ILE A 129 21.30 -5.85 -2.76
N ASN A 130 21.57 -6.70 -1.78
CA ASN A 130 21.64 -8.15 -1.96
C ASN A 130 20.29 -8.80 -2.26
N SER A 131 19.19 -8.17 -1.83
CA SER A 131 17.85 -8.62 -2.18
C SER A 131 17.40 -8.15 -3.57
N GLY A 132 18.20 -7.36 -4.29
CA GLY A 132 17.83 -6.90 -5.63
C GLY A 132 16.89 -5.70 -5.63
N VAL A 133 16.90 -4.86 -4.60
CA VAL A 133 16.32 -3.52 -4.66
C VAL A 133 17.09 -2.69 -5.69
N SER A 134 16.38 -2.05 -6.60
CA SER A 134 16.94 -1.17 -7.63
C SER A 134 16.73 0.31 -7.30
N HIS A 135 15.64 0.63 -6.61
CA HIS A 135 15.22 2.00 -6.29
C HIS A 135 14.82 2.14 -4.83
N VAL A 136 15.26 3.22 -4.17
CA VAL A 136 14.93 3.53 -2.78
C VAL A 136 14.35 4.94 -2.70
N TYR A 137 13.11 5.05 -2.25
CA TYR A 137 12.43 6.28 -1.95
C TYR A 137 12.33 6.42 -0.44
N TYR A 138 12.85 7.52 0.11
CA TYR A 138 12.80 7.78 1.54
C TYR A 138 12.21 9.15 1.86
N ARG A 139 11.60 9.35 3.04
CA ARG A 139 11.02 10.64 3.43
C ARG A 139 11.84 11.46 4.39
N HIS A 140 12.22 10.86 5.51
CA HIS A 140 12.97 11.54 6.55
C HIS A 140 14.42 11.09 6.51
N ARG A 141 15.33 12.05 6.69
CA ARG A 141 16.71 11.70 7.00
C ARG A 141 16.70 11.03 8.37
N GLY A 142 17.35 9.87 8.47
CA GLY A 142 17.50 9.13 9.72
C GLY A 142 18.43 9.86 10.69
N PRO A 143 18.59 9.36 11.92
CA PRO A 143 19.54 9.91 12.89
C PRO A 143 20.98 9.43 12.62
N HIS A 144 21.14 8.45 11.74
CA HIS A 144 22.40 7.83 11.39
C HIS A 144 23.13 8.64 10.30
N PRO A 145 24.46 8.51 10.23
CA PRO A 145 25.24 9.01 9.10
C PRO A 145 24.67 8.53 7.76
N PRO A 146 24.84 9.31 6.67
CA PRO A 146 24.29 9.00 5.35
C PRO A 146 24.95 7.79 4.67
N ASP A 147 25.79 7.03 5.36
CA ASP A 147 26.59 5.90 4.85
C ASP A 147 25.75 4.85 4.13
N GLY A 148 24.53 4.57 4.61
CA GLY A 148 23.61 3.65 3.94
C GLY A 148 23.11 4.19 2.59
N LEU A 149 22.79 5.49 2.53
CA LEU A 149 22.40 6.14 1.28
C LEU A 149 23.57 6.22 0.29
N GLU A 150 24.77 6.49 0.81
CA GLU A 150 25.99 6.54 -0.01
C GLU A 150 26.34 5.16 -0.57
N LEU A 151 26.27 4.11 0.25
CA LEU A 151 26.46 2.73 -0.19
C LEU A 151 25.48 2.35 -1.31
N LEU A 152 24.20 2.69 -1.16
CA LEU A 152 23.19 2.45 -2.20
C LEU A 152 23.57 3.13 -3.52
N ARG A 153 24.01 4.41 -3.48
CA ARG A 153 24.43 5.13 -4.69
C ARG A 153 25.66 4.51 -5.33
N ARG A 154 26.68 4.15 -4.54
CA ARG A 154 27.90 3.48 -5.02
C ARG A 154 27.60 2.11 -5.65
N ALA A 155 26.60 1.40 -5.14
CA ALA A 155 26.11 0.16 -5.71
C ALA A 155 25.22 0.36 -6.97
N GLY A 156 25.16 1.56 -7.52
CA GLY A 156 24.40 1.89 -8.73
C GLY A 156 22.88 1.91 -8.53
N LYS A 157 22.39 2.04 -7.29
CA LYS A 157 20.95 2.11 -6.99
C LYS A 157 20.44 3.53 -7.12
N THR A 158 19.20 3.68 -7.58
CA THR A 158 18.53 4.97 -7.64
C THR A 158 17.99 5.33 -6.26
N VAL A 159 18.50 6.40 -5.65
CA VAL A 159 18.10 6.85 -4.31
C VAL A 159 17.42 8.21 -4.38
N LEU A 160 16.18 8.29 -3.91
CA LEU A 160 15.30 9.45 -4.09
C LEU A 160 14.72 9.91 -2.76
N HIS A 161 14.88 11.21 -2.49
CA HIS A 161 14.31 11.84 -1.30
C HIS A 161 12.94 12.43 -1.64
N TYR A 162 11.89 12.05 -0.91
CA TYR A 162 10.52 12.55 -1.08
C TYR A 162 10.00 13.20 0.21
N PRO A 163 10.41 14.45 0.52
CA PRO A 163 10.16 15.07 1.83
C PRO A 163 8.75 15.66 2.01
N ALA A 164 8.05 15.97 0.92
CA ALA A 164 6.77 16.66 0.96
C ALA A 164 5.76 16.02 0.01
N TRP A 165 4.49 16.05 0.41
CA TRP A 165 3.38 15.65 -0.45
C TRP A 165 3.16 16.68 -1.56
N ARG A 166 2.72 16.23 -2.73
CA ARG A 166 2.22 17.18 -3.74
C ARG A 166 0.97 17.89 -3.19
N PRO A 167 0.91 19.23 -3.20
CA PRO A 167 -0.22 19.97 -2.65
C PRO A 167 -1.48 19.76 -3.52
N ARG A 168 -2.66 19.83 -2.88
CA ARG A 168 -3.90 20.28 -3.53
C ARG A 168 -4.53 21.38 -2.68
N GLY A 169 -5.24 22.30 -3.34
CA GLY A 169 -5.93 23.42 -2.71
C GLY A 169 -6.77 23.05 -1.48
N ALA A 170 -6.85 24.03 -0.57
CA ALA A 170 -7.47 24.03 0.76
C ALA A 170 -6.74 23.20 1.84
N GLY A 171 -5.92 23.91 2.63
CA GLY A 171 -5.49 23.49 3.96
C GLY A 171 -4.16 22.75 3.99
N ALA A 172 -3.07 23.49 3.80
CA ALA A 172 -1.79 23.07 4.35
C ALA A 172 -1.95 22.96 5.88
N LEU A 173 -2.18 21.75 6.39
CA LEU A 173 -2.00 21.47 7.80
C LEU A 173 -0.53 21.72 8.10
N GLY A 174 -0.25 22.89 8.70
CA GLY A 174 1.07 23.27 9.16
C GLY A 174 1.64 22.16 10.03
N PHE A 175 2.86 21.72 9.72
CA PHE A 175 3.59 20.76 10.52
C PHE A 175 4.13 21.41 11.80
N ALA A 176 3.24 21.75 12.73
CA ALA A 176 3.61 21.64 14.14
C ALA A 176 3.85 20.15 14.41
N ARG A 177 4.97 19.77 15.04
CA ARG A 177 5.22 18.38 15.47
C ARG A 177 4.03 17.92 16.33
N PRO A 178 3.10 17.08 15.81
CA PRO A 178 1.97 16.66 16.62
C PRO A 178 2.52 15.70 17.68
N ARG A 179 1.88 15.64 18.86
CA ARG A 179 1.98 14.46 19.71
C ARG A 179 1.79 13.24 18.81
N LEU A 180 2.72 12.28 18.84
CA LEU A 180 2.66 11.08 18.01
C LEU A 180 1.25 10.49 18.18
N PRO A 181 0.45 10.42 17.10
CA PRO A 181 -0.91 9.92 17.23
C PRO A 181 -0.88 8.45 17.71
N PRO A 182 -1.98 7.96 18.31
CA PRO A 182 -2.04 6.62 18.88
C PRO A 182 -1.59 5.56 17.88
N ARG A 183 -0.97 4.51 18.41
CA ARG A 183 -0.46 3.36 17.64
C ARG A 183 -1.61 2.79 16.82
N LEU A 184 -1.37 2.59 15.54
CA LEU A 184 -2.35 1.98 14.65
C LEU A 184 -2.29 0.46 14.75
N THR A 185 -3.45 -0.16 14.67
CA THR A 185 -3.58 -1.57 14.33
C THR A 185 -3.27 -1.79 12.85
N LEU A 186 -2.92 -3.03 12.46
CA LEU A 186 -2.73 -3.38 11.05
C LEU A 186 -3.98 -3.11 10.19
N PRO A 187 -5.21 -3.47 10.62
CA PRO A 187 -6.44 -3.07 9.94
C PRO A 187 -6.52 -1.57 9.63
N GLU A 188 -6.23 -0.71 10.60
CA GLU A 188 -6.24 0.75 10.38
C GLU A 188 -5.17 1.21 9.38
N ALA A 189 -4.02 0.54 9.35
CA ALA A 189 -2.99 0.82 8.34
C ALA A 189 -3.46 0.46 6.92
N TYR A 190 -4.15 -0.67 6.76
CA TYR A 190 -4.73 -1.08 5.49
C TYR A 190 -5.91 -0.20 5.06
N GLN A 191 -6.74 0.27 6.00
CA GLN A 191 -7.80 1.25 5.73
C GLN A 191 -7.21 2.55 5.17
N ARG A 192 -6.16 3.09 5.80
CA ARG A 192 -5.44 4.28 5.30
C ARG A 192 -4.79 4.05 3.95
N PHE A 193 -4.31 2.83 3.69
CA PHE A 193 -3.77 2.49 2.39
C PHE A 193 -4.85 2.43 1.30
N ALA A 194 -6.02 1.86 1.61
CA ALA A 194 -7.17 1.89 0.71
C ALA A 194 -7.60 3.33 0.40
N GLU A 195 -7.60 4.24 1.38
CA GLU A 195 -7.85 5.67 1.15
C GLU A 195 -6.78 6.30 0.23
N ALA A 196 -5.51 5.98 0.45
CA ALA A 196 -4.42 6.47 -0.39
C ALA A 196 -4.49 5.95 -1.84
N LEU A 197 -5.04 4.76 -2.07
CA LEU A 197 -5.32 4.21 -3.40
C LEU A 197 -6.52 4.91 -4.06
N ALA A 198 -7.58 5.20 -3.29
CA ALA A 198 -8.76 5.89 -3.81
C ALA A 198 -8.43 7.26 -4.44
N LEU A 199 -7.42 7.97 -3.91
CA LEU A 199 -6.92 9.24 -4.45
C LEU A 199 -6.39 9.16 -5.90
N ARG A 200 -6.23 7.95 -6.45
CA ARG A 200 -5.75 7.69 -7.81
C ARG A 200 -6.84 7.42 -8.82
N SER A 201 -8.06 7.19 -8.35
CA SER A 201 -9.21 6.88 -9.20
C SER A 201 -9.39 7.92 -10.32
N THR A 202 -9.71 7.44 -11.53
CA THR A 202 -10.10 8.30 -12.66
C THR A 202 -11.57 8.71 -12.61
N ASP A 203 -12.34 8.12 -11.69
CA ASP A 203 -13.77 8.36 -11.57
C ASP A 203 -14.03 9.72 -10.89
N GLY A 204 -14.75 10.58 -11.61
CA GLY A 204 -15.15 11.90 -11.14
C GLY A 204 -16.31 11.87 -10.14
N THR A 205 -17.05 10.75 -10.07
CA THR A 205 -18.23 10.59 -9.22
C THR A 205 -17.87 9.90 -7.91
N GLN A 206 -17.25 8.72 -7.98
CA GLN A 206 -16.92 7.95 -6.78
C GLN A 206 -15.49 7.42 -6.81
N ARG A 207 -14.67 7.86 -5.86
CA ARG A 207 -13.27 7.42 -5.74
C ARG A 207 -13.15 6.26 -4.77
N VAL A 208 -13.00 5.05 -5.31
CA VAL A 208 -12.92 3.80 -4.54
C VAL A 208 -11.49 3.28 -4.52
N GLY A 209 -11.03 2.82 -3.35
CA GLY A 209 -9.77 2.11 -3.17
C GLY A 209 -10.01 0.83 -2.39
N CYS A 210 -9.23 -0.21 -2.73
CA CYS A 210 -9.38 -1.55 -2.20
C CYS A 210 -8.01 -2.22 -2.00
N VAL A 211 -7.84 -2.91 -0.87
CA VAL A 211 -6.66 -3.71 -0.54
C VAL A 211 -7.12 -5.10 -0.09
N VAL A 212 -6.54 -6.14 -0.66
CA VAL A 212 -6.78 -7.54 -0.27
C VAL A 212 -5.50 -8.08 0.36
N VAL A 213 -5.62 -8.65 1.55
CA VAL A 213 -4.50 -9.17 2.35
C VAL A 213 -4.75 -10.60 2.79
N SER A 214 -3.69 -11.29 3.20
CA SER A 214 -3.74 -12.64 3.77
C SER A 214 -4.53 -12.69 5.07
N ALA A 215 -4.91 -13.90 5.49
CA ALA A 215 -5.76 -14.11 6.66
C ALA A 215 -5.14 -13.54 7.96
N ASP A 216 -3.83 -13.68 8.09
CA ASP A 216 -2.96 -13.18 9.17
C ASP A 216 -2.60 -11.68 9.05
N LEU A 217 -3.03 -11.01 7.97
CA LEU A 217 -2.73 -9.61 7.65
C LEU A 217 -1.25 -9.30 7.39
N GLU A 218 -0.39 -10.30 7.20
CA GLU A 218 1.05 -10.08 6.98
C GLU A 218 1.39 -9.75 5.52
N ARG A 219 0.61 -10.27 4.56
CA ARG A 219 0.89 -10.14 3.13
C ARG A 219 -0.20 -9.36 2.42
N VAL A 220 0.20 -8.35 1.66
CA VAL A 220 -0.69 -7.69 0.70
C VAL A 220 -0.74 -8.53 -0.56
N LEU A 221 -1.92 -9.07 -0.87
CA LEU A 221 -2.13 -9.94 -2.01
C LEU A 221 -2.50 -9.15 -3.26
N GLY A 222 -3.32 -8.11 -3.09
CA GLY A 222 -3.82 -7.31 -4.21
C GLY A 222 -4.19 -5.89 -3.81
N VAL A 223 -4.02 -4.96 -4.74
CA VAL A 223 -4.34 -3.54 -4.56
C VAL A 223 -5.11 -3.01 -5.77
N GLY A 224 -6.15 -2.24 -5.52
CA GLY A 224 -7.03 -1.72 -6.55
C GLY A 224 -7.57 -0.33 -6.23
N TYR A 225 -7.85 0.41 -7.29
CA TYR A 225 -8.67 1.61 -7.29
C TYR A 225 -9.53 1.55 -8.56
N ASN A 226 -10.67 2.23 -8.57
CA ASN A 226 -11.54 2.20 -9.74
C ASN A 226 -11.00 3.10 -10.87
N GLY A 227 -11.08 2.62 -12.10
CA GLY A 227 -10.59 3.33 -13.28
C GLY A 227 -10.80 2.56 -14.57
N GLY A 228 -10.34 3.10 -15.69
CA GLY A 228 -10.46 2.45 -17.01
C GLY A 228 -9.60 1.18 -17.12
N ALA A 229 -9.73 0.47 -18.23
CA ALA A 229 -8.87 -0.66 -18.54
C ALA A 229 -7.40 -0.24 -18.67
N ALA A 230 -6.49 -1.11 -18.19
CA ALA A 230 -5.06 -0.84 -18.27
C ALA A 230 -4.59 -0.65 -19.73
N GLY A 231 -3.76 0.36 -19.99
CA GLY A 231 -3.19 0.61 -21.32
C GLY A 231 -4.04 1.47 -22.26
N ILE A 232 -5.32 1.70 -21.99
CA ILE A 232 -6.22 2.38 -22.92
C ILE A 232 -7.13 3.41 -22.23
N SER A 233 -7.58 4.41 -22.99
CA SER A 233 -8.80 5.14 -22.64
C SER A 233 -9.96 4.42 -23.30
N ASP A 234 -10.70 3.66 -22.51
CA ASP A 234 -11.77 2.79 -22.99
C ASP A 234 -13.13 3.49 -23.08
N ARG A 235 -13.23 4.77 -22.69
CA ARG A 235 -14.52 5.47 -22.60
C ARG A 235 -15.30 5.49 -23.91
N ALA A 236 -14.62 5.52 -25.06
CA ALA A 236 -15.24 5.47 -26.37
C ALA A 236 -15.97 4.15 -26.67
N PHE A 237 -15.62 3.06 -25.97
CA PHE A 237 -16.23 1.74 -26.12
C PHE A 237 -17.35 1.47 -25.10
N ILE A 238 -17.61 2.42 -24.20
CA ILE A 238 -18.59 2.26 -23.12
C ILE A 238 -19.82 3.12 -23.42
N PRO A 239 -21.04 2.53 -23.41
CA PRO A 239 -22.29 3.27 -23.46
C PRO A 239 -22.35 4.44 -22.45
N ALA A 240 -22.95 5.56 -22.85
CA ALA A 240 -22.96 6.79 -22.06
C ALA A 240 -23.63 6.63 -20.68
N ASP A 241 -24.61 5.72 -20.59
CA ASP A 241 -25.38 5.37 -19.38
C ASP A 241 -24.62 4.47 -18.39
N ARG A 242 -23.42 3.98 -18.76
CA ARG A 242 -22.54 3.18 -17.90
C ARG A 242 -21.32 3.98 -17.49
N SER A 243 -20.84 3.75 -16.27
CA SER A 243 -19.61 4.38 -15.77
C SER A 243 -18.39 3.99 -16.61
N GLY A 244 -18.31 2.74 -17.04
CA GLY A 244 -17.19 2.19 -17.81
C GLY A 244 -15.95 1.88 -16.99
N TYR A 245 -15.94 2.22 -15.70
CA TYR A 245 -14.81 1.98 -14.82
C TYR A 245 -14.82 0.55 -14.28
N VAL A 246 -13.66 -0.11 -14.35
CA VAL A 246 -13.37 -1.31 -13.57
C VAL A 246 -13.36 -0.93 -12.10
N HIS A 247 -14.09 -1.69 -11.28
CA HIS A 247 -14.22 -1.43 -9.86
C HIS A 247 -12.90 -1.69 -9.11
N ALA A 248 -12.71 -1.02 -7.96
CA ALA A 248 -11.50 -1.18 -7.16
C ALA A 248 -11.33 -2.60 -6.64
N GLU A 249 -12.44 -3.25 -6.28
CA GLU A 249 -12.53 -4.64 -5.82
C GLU A 249 -12.05 -5.60 -6.88
N GLU A 250 -12.50 -5.40 -8.13
CA GLU A 250 -12.13 -6.26 -9.26
C GLU A 250 -10.63 -6.16 -9.50
N ASN A 251 -10.10 -4.94 -9.55
CA ASN A 251 -8.68 -4.69 -9.70
C ASN A 251 -7.84 -5.32 -8.57
N ALA A 252 -8.31 -5.26 -7.32
CA ALA A 252 -7.62 -5.86 -6.19
C ALA A 252 -7.69 -7.39 -6.21
N LEU A 253 -8.86 -7.97 -6.48
CA LEU A 253 -9.08 -9.42 -6.51
C LEU A 253 -8.32 -10.11 -7.65
N LEU A 254 -8.29 -9.49 -8.85
CA LEU A 254 -7.53 -10.01 -9.99
C LEU A 254 -6.04 -10.17 -9.66
N LYS A 255 -5.49 -9.25 -8.87
CA LYS A 255 -4.08 -9.30 -8.42
C LYS A 255 -3.86 -10.24 -7.25
N ALA A 256 -4.83 -10.35 -6.35
CA ALA A 256 -4.74 -11.21 -5.17
C ALA A 256 -4.68 -12.70 -5.51
N GLY A 257 -5.15 -13.08 -6.70
CA GLY A 257 -5.20 -14.47 -7.15
C GLY A 257 -6.20 -15.32 -6.34
N ALA A 258 -6.56 -16.48 -6.90
CA ALA A 258 -7.59 -17.35 -6.33
C ALA A 258 -7.08 -18.41 -5.34
N ILE A 259 -5.75 -18.57 -5.24
CA ILE A 259 -5.11 -19.68 -4.52
C ILE A 259 -5.35 -19.55 -3.01
N GLU A 260 -5.00 -18.41 -2.42
CA GLU A 260 -5.13 -18.24 -0.97
C GLU A 260 -6.58 -18.11 -0.55
N LYS A 261 -6.94 -18.71 0.59
CA LYS A 261 -8.27 -18.62 1.19
C LYS A 261 -8.26 -17.68 2.40
N ASP A 262 -9.46 -17.42 2.91
CA ASP A 262 -9.71 -16.61 4.10
C ASP A 262 -9.10 -15.20 4.08
N LYS A 263 -9.01 -14.63 2.88
CA LYS A 263 -8.48 -13.29 2.64
C LYS A 263 -9.31 -12.25 3.37
N THR A 264 -8.67 -11.13 3.73
CA THR A 264 -9.34 -9.95 4.25
C THR A 264 -9.30 -8.83 3.22
N MET A 265 -10.46 -8.23 2.94
CA MET A 265 -10.60 -7.11 2.01
C MET A 265 -10.89 -5.82 2.79
N PHE A 266 -10.13 -4.76 2.52
CA PHE A 266 -10.34 -3.40 3.03
C PHE A 266 -10.76 -2.50 1.87
N ILE A 267 -11.96 -1.92 1.95
CA ILE A 267 -12.54 -1.13 0.87
C ILE A 267 -13.15 0.18 1.38
N THR A 268 -12.94 1.27 0.64
CA THR A 268 -13.43 2.61 1.04
C THR A 268 -14.94 2.80 0.88
N HIS A 269 -15.63 1.88 0.20
CA HIS A 269 -17.08 1.92 -0.06
C HIS A 269 -17.67 0.50 0.04
N THR A 270 -18.98 0.35 0.15
CA THR A 270 -19.61 -0.98 0.06
C THR A 270 -19.44 -1.56 -1.35
N PRO A 271 -19.14 -2.87 -1.49
CA PRO A 271 -19.04 -3.48 -2.80
C PRO A 271 -20.41 -3.57 -3.47
N CYS A 272 -20.45 -3.51 -4.81
CA CYS A 272 -21.67 -3.84 -5.55
C CYS A 272 -21.95 -5.36 -5.47
N VAL A 273 -23.16 -5.79 -5.87
CA VAL A 273 -23.55 -7.22 -5.88
C VAL A 273 -22.56 -8.10 -6.64
N MET A 274 -22.06 -7.65 -7.79
CA MET A 274 -21.11 -8.44 -8.59
C MET A 274 -19.73 -8.52 -7.94
N CYS A 275 -19.24 -7.42 -7.36
CA CYS A 275 -17.98 -7.40 -6.61
C CYS A 275 -18.06 -8.28 -5.35
N ALA A 276 -19.21 -8.27 -4.65
CA ALA A 276 -19.49 -9.16 -3.52
C ALA A 276 -19.42 -10.65 -3.93
N LYS A 277 -20.10 -11.03 -5.02
CA LYS A 277 -20.04 -12.40 -5.58
C LYS A 277 -18.60 -12.81 -5.93
N ARG A 278 -17.85 -11.91 -6.58
CA ARG A 278 -16.44 -12.16 -6.93
C ARG A 278 -15.56 -12.30 -5.70
N ALA A 279 -15.78 -11.48 -4.66
CA ALA A 279 -15.05 -11.59 -3.38
C ALA A 279 -15.28 -12.95 -2.73
N ILE A 280 -16.54 -13.41 -2.67
CA ILE A 280 -16.91 -14.74 -2.14
C ILE A 280 -16.15 -15.84 -2.89
N ASN A 281 -16.24 -15.84 -4.22
CA ASN A 281 -15.62 -16.88 -5.05
C ASN A 281 -14.09 -16.81 -5.04
N SER A 282 -13.52 -15.65 -4.73
CA SER A 282 -12.07 -15.47 -4.58
C SER A 282 -11.55 -15.88 -3.19
N GLY A 283 -12.41 -16.38 -2.30
CA GLY A 283 -12.01 -16.83 -0.96
C GLY A 283 -11.84 -15.70 0.06
N VAL A 284 -12.52 -14.56 -0.13
CA VAL A 284 -12.58 -13.51 0.90
C VAL A 284 -13.51 -13.96 2.03
N ALA A 285 -13.00 -13.93 3.26
CA ALA A 285 -13.76 -14.26 4.46
C ALA A 285 -14.25 -13.02 5.23
N ARG A 286 -13.47 -11.93 5.18
CA ARG A 286 -13.69 -10.70 5.95
C ARG A 286 -13.64 -9.48 5.04
N VAL A 287 -14.61 -8.58 5.18
CA VAL A 287 -14.69 -7.33 4.41
C VAL A 287 -14.86 -6.15 5.36
N TYR A 288 -13.92 -5.21 5.32
CA TYR A 288 -13.97 -3.96 6.06
C TYR A 288 -14.41 -2.81 5.15
N CYS A 289 -15.59 -2.24 5.40
CA CYS A 289 -16.17 -1.15 4.61
C CYS A 289 -16.14 0.18 5.38
N ARG A 290 -15.85 1.29 4.71
CA ARG A 290 -15.89 2.62 5.35
C ARG A 290 -17.29 3.23 5.36
N GLN A 291 -17.91 3.28 4.20
CA GLN A 291 -19.19 3.98 3.96
C GLN A 291 -19.98 3.30 2.82
N PRO A 292 -21.29 3.58 2.67
CA PRO A 292 -22.07 3.10 1.54
C PRO A 292 -21.54 3.62 0.19
N ASN A 293 -21.79 2.86 -0.89
CA ASN A 293 -21.52 3.31 -2.26
C ASN A 293 -22.52 4.42 -2.70
N VAL A 294 -22.34 5.00 -3.90
CA VAL A 294 -23.15 6.14 -4.37
C VAL A 294 -24.62 5.82 -4.57
N ARG A 295 -24.99 4.55 -4.73
CA ARG A 295 -26.38 4.12 -4.85
C ARG A 295 -27.08 4.09 -3.50
N GLY A 296 -26.34 4.23 -2.40
CA GLY A 296 -26.85 4.04 -1.04
C GLY A 296 -27.27 2.60 -0.75
N ASP A 297 -27.10 1.68 -1.71
CA ASP A 297 -27.50 0.29 -1.57
C ASP A 297 -26.46 -0.53 -0.80
N ALA A 298 -26.95 -1.33 0.16
CA ALA A 298 -26.15 -2.28 0.91
C ALA A 298 -26.31 -3.71 0.35
N MET A 299 -26.90 -3.88 -0.84
CA MET A 299 -27.18 -5.21 -1.42
C MET A 299 -25.92 -6.07 -1.53
N GLY A 300 -24.77 -5.50 -1.86
CA GLY A 300 -23.51 -6.25 -1.87
C GLY A 300 -23.08 -6.72 -0.46
N VAL A 301 -23.38 -5.95 0.58
CA VAL A 301 -23.17 -6.34 1.98
C VAL A 301 -24.14 -7.46 2.37
N GLU A 302 -25.40 -7.40 1.95
CA GLU A 302 -26.37 -8.46 2.17
C GLU A 302 -25.94 -9.77 1.51
N VAL A 303 -25.45 -9.72 0.26
CA VAL A 303 -24.90 -10.88 -0.44
C VAL A 303 -23.70 -11.48 0.31
N LEU A 304 -22.80 -10.65 0.83
CA LEU A 304 -21.67 -11.10 1.64
C LEU A 304 -22.14 -11.79 2.93
N ARG A 305 -23.09 -11.18 3.65
CA ARG A 305 -23.63 -11.71 4.90
C ARG A 305 -24.41 -13.02 4.68
N ALA A 306 -25.21 -13.10 3.61
CA ALA A 306 -25.93 -14.31 3.23
C ALA A 306 -24.98 -15.48 2.91
N ALA A 307 -23.78 -15.18 2.40
CA ALA A 307 -22.72 -16.17 2.18
C ALA A 307 -21.83 -16.43 3.42
N GLY A 308 -22.26 -15.98 4.61
CA GLY A 308 -21.55 -16.17 5.87
C GLY A 308 -20.24 -15.37 5.99
N LYS A 309 -20.06 -14.31 5.19
CA LYS A 309 -18.84 -13.48 5.25
C LYS A 309 -18.99 -12.40 6.31
N ALA A 310 -17.93 -12.18 7.09
CA ALA A 310 -17.90 -11.13 8.09
C ALA A 310 -17.77 -9.76 7.40
N VAL A 311 -18.74 -8.87 7.61
CA VAL A 311 -18.71 -7.49 7.13
C VAL A 311 -18.61 -6.55 8.32
N ILE A 312 -17.56 -5.75 8.37
CA ILE A 312 -17.20 -4.90 9.50
C ILE A 312 -17.11 -3.46 9.03
N TRP A 313 -17.78 -2.53 9.71
CA TRP A 313 -17.61 -1.12 9.40
C TRP A 313 -16.38 -0.54 10.09
N TRP A 314 -15.66 0.36 9.43
CA TRP A 314 -14.41 0.92 9.98
C TRP A 314 -14.62 1.63 11.32
N HIS A 315 -15.79 2.25 11.52
CA HIS A 315 -16.12 2.94 12.77
C HIS A 315 -16.45 1.96 13.92
N GLU A 316 -16.91 0.75 13.60
CA GLU A 316 -17.18 -0.33 14.56
C GLU A 316 -15.90 -1.09 14.92
N ALA A 317 -14.88 -1.05 14.07
CA ALA A 317 -13.61 -1.77 14.24
C ALA A 317 -12.68 -1.22 15.34
N ARG A 318 -13.17 -0.39 16.27
CA ARG A 318 -12.33 0.17 17.36
C ARG A 318 -11.96 -0.94 18.35
N PRO A 319 -10.67 -1.10 18.71
CA PRO A 319 -10.27 -2.08 19.70
C PRO A 319 -10.76 -1.67 21.09
N GLY A 320 -11.68 -2.46 21.66
CA GLY A 320 -12.16 -2.30 23.04
C GLY A 320 -13.68 -2.38 23.22
N GLY A 321 -14.47 -2.37 22.14
CA GLY A 321 -15.90 -2.66 22.20
C GLY A 321 -16.15 -4.11 21.84
N ALA A 322 -16.64 -4.93 22.77
CA ALA A 322 -17.31 -6.17 22.40
C ALA A 322 -18.41 -5.84 21.37
N PRO A 323 -18.66 -6.70 20.36
CA PRO A 323 -19.82 -6.51 19.49
C PRO A 323 -21.08 -6.45 20.35
N ARG A 324 -21.86 -5.39 20.19
CA ARG A 324 -23.21 -5.31 20.74
C ARG A 324 -24.15 -6.21 19.96
#